data_AF-A0AAU8J275-F1
#
_entry.id   AF-A0AAU8J275-F1
#
_cell.length_a   1.000
_cell.length_b   1.000
_cell.length_c   1.000
_cell.angle_alpha   90.00
_cell.angle_beta   90.00
_cell.angle_gamma   90.00
#
_symmetry.space_group_name_H-M   'P 1'
#
loop_
_entity.id
_entity.type
_entity.pdbx_description
1 polymer ?
#
loop_
_entity_poly.entity_id
_entity_poly.type
_entity_poly.pdbx_seq_one_letter_code
_entity_poly.pdbx_strand_id
1 'polypeptide(L)'
;MKAARYAFAAHPEALADLRNVPESVRDLALLELQHLVHGNERGAALTRELAGCHKVYVDPQTRWRMVIQFRDAPATSQHRREIYLLAVGERQDHAAYRLAALRLERERTATAPAHQRRAQVARSRSPRNGVQPSRPTAAVEPASTSAARSRRAR
;
A
#
# COMPACT_ATOMS: atom_id res chain seq x y z
N MET A 1 8.58 11.68 36.33
CA MET A 1 8.08 11.07 35.07
C MET A 1 9.03 9.95 34.67
N LYS A 2 8.53 8.77 34.27
CA LYS A 2 9.41 7.70 33.76
C LYS A 2 10.06 8.15 32.45
N ALA A 3 11.32 7.80 32.24
CA ALA A 3 11.99 8.06 30.98
C ALA A 3 11.29 7.30 29.84
N ALA A 4 11.28 7.90 28.64
CA ALA A 4 10.77 7.26 27.44
C ALA A 4 11.51 5.93 27.19
N ARG A 5 10.75 4.86 26.95
CA ARG A 5 11.30 3.52 26.69
C ARG A 5 11.68 3.36 25.23
N TYR A 6 10.94 4.02 24.34
CA TYR A 6 11.10 3.95 22.89
C TYR A 6 11.37 5.35 22.33
N ALA A 7 12.15 5.44 21.24
CA ALA A 7 12.10 6.63 20.40
C ALA A 7 10.77 6.69 19.63
N PHE A 8 10.44 7.85 19.10
CA PHE A 8 9.27 8.05 18.24
C PHE A 8 9.71 8.51 16.86
N ALA A 9 9.16 7.85 15.83
CA ALA A 9 9.28 8.25 14.45
C ALA A 9 7.91 8.08 13.76
N ALA A 10 7.71 8.78 12.64
CA ALA A 10 6.47 8.69 11.89
C ALA A 10 6.73 8.71 10.39
N HIS A 11 5.92 7.98 9.65
CA HIS A 11 5.85 8.15 8.20
C HIS A 11 5.38 9.59 7.90
N PRO A 12 5.98 10.32 6.94
CA PRO A 12 5.64 11.72 6.68
C PRO A 12 4.14 11.95 6.44
N GLU A 13 3.51 11.08 5.63
CA GLU A 13 2.07 11.14 5.39
C GLU A 13 1.23 10.80 6.63
N ALA A 14 1.74 10.05 7.60
CA ALA A 14 0.99 9.74 8.83
C ALA A 14 0.85 10.97 9.74
N LEU A 15 1.80 11.90 9.69
CA LEU A 15 1.65 13.20 10.35
C LEU A 15 0.56 14.05 9.68
N ALA A 16 0.38 13.93 8.36
CA ALA A 16 -0.74 14.57 7.67
C ALA A 16 -2.08 13.93 8.06
N ASP A 17 -2.14 12.60 8.14
CA ASP A 17 -3.33 11.90 8.65
C ASP A 17 -3.73 12.44 10.04
N LEU A 18 -2.78 12.49 10.98
CA LEU A 18 -2.99 12.96 12.34
C LEU A 18 -3.43 14.43 12.40
N ARG A 19 -3.01 15.27 11.45
CA ARG A 19 -3.46 16.66 11.36
C ARG A 19 -4.88 16.78 10.80
N ASN A 20 -5.31 15.84 9.97
CA ASN A 20 -6.59 15.86 9.28
C ASN A 20 -7.73 15.22 10.08
N VAL A 21 -7.44 14.48 11.16
CA VAL A 21 -8.50 13.97 12.05
C VAL A 21 -9.12 15.10 12.88
N PRO A 22 -10.34 14.92 13.41
CA PRO A 22 -10.94 15.87 14.34
C PRO A 22 -10.03 16.17 15.53
N GLU A 23 -10.04 17.41 16.02
CA GLU A 23 -9.13 17.87 17.08
C GLU A 23 -9.17 16.99 18.33
N SER A 24 -10.36 16.64 18.82
CA SER A 24 -10.51 15.76 19.98
C SER A 24 -9.89 14.37 19.77
N VAL A 25 -9.93 13.85 18.54
CA VAL A 25 -9.32 12.56 18.18
C VAL A 25 -7.81 12.70 18.11
N ARG A 26 -7.30 13.82 17.59
CA ARG A 26 -5.86 14.11 17.54
C ARG A 26 -5.27 14.18 18.95
N ASP A 27 -5.95 14.84 19.88
CA ASP A 27 -5.47 14.96 21.26
C ASP A 27 -5.43 13.59 21.96
N LEU A 28 -6.47 12.76 21.76
CA LEU A 28 -6.47 11.38 22.22
C LEU A 28 -5.34 10.57 21.57
N ALA A 29 -5.10 10.72 20.27
CA ALA A 29 -4.02 10.02 19.59
C ALA A 29 -2.64 10.41 20.14
N LEU A 30 -2.42 11.69 20.46
CA LEU A 30 -1.19 12.16 21.08
C LEU A 30 -1.00 11.58 22.49
N LEU A 31 -2.08 11.46 23.26
CA LEU A 31 -2.05 10.78 24.57
C LEU A 31 -1.66 9.30 24.43
N GLU A 32 -2.26 8.60 23.46
CA GLU A 32 -1.91 7.20 23.19
C GLU A 32 -0.46 7.04 22.72
N LEU A 33 0.02 7.94 21.86
CA LEU A 33 1.44 7.96 21.46
C LEU A 33 2.37 8.17 22.66
N GLN A 34 1.98 9.02 23.61
CA GLN A 34 2.72 9.18 24.86
C GLN A 34 2.75 7.87 25.66
N HIS A 35 1.62 7.18 25.83
CA HIS A 35 1.57 5.89 26.53
C HIS A 35 2.46 4.83 25.85
N LEU A 36 2.41 4.76 24.53
CA LEU A 36 3.22 3.84 23.72
C LEU A 36 4.72 4.11 23.92
N VAL A 37 5.15 5.37 23.84
CA VAL A 37 6.57 5.77 23.99
C VAL A 37 7.15 5.40 25.36
N HIS A 38 6.32 5.48 26.41
CA HIS A 38 6.72 5.03 27.76
C HIS A 38 6.63 3.51 27.94
N GLY A 39 6.06 2.78 26.97
CA GLY A 39 5.89 1.34 26.98
C GLY A 39 4.78 0.86 27.91
N ASN A 40 3.80 1.72 28.19
CA ASN A 40 2.62 1.37 28.97
C ASN A 40 1.68 0.47 28.16
N GLU A 41 1.71 0.60 26.83
CA GLU A 41 0.89 -0.16 25.90
C GLU A 41 1.68 -0.60 24.66
N ARG A 42 1.14 -1.59 23.93
CA ARG A 42 1.71 -2.07 22.67
C ARG A 42 0.72 -2.14 21.51
N GLY A 43 -0.58 -1.96 21.76
CA GLY A 43 -1.61 -2.26 20.78
C GLY A 43 -1.74 -3.76 20.47
N ALA A 44 -2.69 -4.10 19.61
CA ALA A 44 -2.94 -5.48 19.19
C ALA A 44 -2.21 -5.80 17.89
N ALA A 45 -1.50 -6.93 17.85
CA ALA A 45 -0.76 -7.36 16.67
C ALA A 45 -1.66 -7.56 15.44
N LEU A 46 -1.18 -7.13 14.28
CA LEU A 46 -1.80 -7.34 12.98
C LEU A 46 -1.13 -8.52 12.24
N THR A 47 -1.86 -9.08 11.28
CA THR A 47 -1.45 -10.28 10.53
C THR A 47 -1.42 -9.98 9.02
N ARG A 48 -0.98 -10.97 8.23
CA ARG A 48 -0.91 -10.92 6.75
C ARG A 48 -0.04 -9.76 6.26
N GLU A 49 -0.56 -8.89 5.40
CA GLU A 49 0.16 -7.78 4.77
C GLU A 49 0.77 -6.81 5.79
N LEU A 50 0.11 -6.66 6.93
CA LEU A 50 0.51 -5.82 8.07
C LEU A 50 1.18 -6.62 9.19
N ALA A 51 1.68 -7.84 8.91
CA ALA A 51 2.46 -8.59 9.89
C ALA A 51 3.64 -7.76 10.42
N GLY A 52 3.82 -7.76 11.75
CA GLY A 52 4.79 -6.92 12.46
C GLY A 52 4.28 -5.52 12.82
N CYS A 53 3.11 -5.13 12.33
CA CYS A 53 2.42 -3.91 12.75
C CYS A 53 1.44 -4.20 13.90
N HIS A 54 1.04 -3.15 14.60
CA HIS A 54 0.07 -3.20 15.70
C HIS A 54 -1.01 -2.14 15.47
N LYS A 55 -2.25 -2.47 15.79
CA LYS A 55 -3.36 -1.52 15.84
C LYS A 55 -3.52 -0.95 17.25
N VAL A 56 -3.82 0.33 17.32
CA VAL A 56 -4.14 1.04 18.56
C VAL A 56 -5.47 1.75 18.35
N TYR A 57 -6.39 1.60 19.30
CA TYR A 57 -7.64 2.35 19.30
C TYR A 57 -7.36 3.75 19.85
N VAL A 58 -7.87 4.78 19.18
CA VAL A 58 -7.62 6.17 19.57
C VAL A 58 -8.72 6.69 20.49
N ASP A 59 -9.96 6.35 20.18
CA ASP A 59 -11.15 6.84 20.86
C ASP A 59 -11.89 5.70 21.58
N PRO A 60 -12.60 6.00 22.68
CA PRO A 60 -13.41 5.01 23.40
C PRO A 60 -14.48 4.35 22.51
N GLN A 61 -15.00 5.08 21.52
CA GLN A 61 -16.01 4.58 20.58
C GLN A 61 -15.39 3.65 19.52
N THR A 62 -14.07 3.49 19.49
CA THR A 62 -13.30 2.66 18.54
C THR A 62 -13.53 3.04 17.08
N ARG A 63 -13.90 4.30 16.81
CA ARG A 63 -14.09 4.85 15.46
C ARG A 63 -12.77 5.20 14.80
N TRP A 64 -11.70 5.40 15.54
CA TRP A 64 -10.39 5.84 15.05
C TRP A 64 -9.30 4.86 15.47
N ARG A 65 -8.36 4.63 14.55
CA ARG A 65 -7.24 3.70 14.75
C ARG A 65 -5.94 4.32 14.29
N MET A 66 -4.88 3.98 15.02
CA MET A 66 -3.51 4.11 14.55
C MET A 66 -2.96 2.74 14.18
N VAL A 67 -2.08 2.72 13.18
CA VAL A 67 -1.23 1.57 12.86
C VAL A 67 0.22 1.97 13.14
N ILE A 68 0.88 1.18 13.99
CA ILE A 68 2.25 1.41 14.40
C ILE A 68 3.12 0.18 14.14
N GLN A 69 4.43 0.38 14.12
CA GLN A 69 5.41 -0.71 14.12
C GLN A 69 6.44 -0.48 15.23
N PHE A 70 6.85 -1.56 15.91
CA PHE A 70 8.00 -1.54 16.80
C PHE A 70 9.23 -2.00 16.04
N ARG A 71 10.17 -1.09 15.79
CA ARG A 71 11.40 -1.39 15.04
C ARG A 71 12.64 -1.06 15.86
N ASP A 72 13.79 -1.51 15.39
CA ASP A 72 15.07 -1.07 15.97
C ASP A 72 15.29 0.38 15.62
N ALA A 73 15.75 1.15 16.60
CA ALA A 73 16.02 2.56 16.35
C ALA A 73 17.31 2.71 15.53
N PRO A 74 17.46 3.81 14.76
CA PRO A 74 18.72 4.13 14.10
C PRO A 74 19.89 4.16 15.10
N ALA A 75 21.10 3.85 14.64
CA ALA A 75 22.31 3.83 15.48
C ALA A 75 22.61 5.16 16.17
N THR A 76 22.07 6.27 15.65
CA THR A 76 22.19 7.62 16.22
C THR A 76 21.18 7.89 17.35
N SER A 77 20.21 7.00 17.57
CA SER A 77 19.18 7.16 18.59
C SER A 77 19.72 6.84 19.99
N GLN A 78 19.21 7.56 21.00
CA GLN A 78 19.46 7.26 22.41
C GLN A 78 18.66 6.04 22.90
N HIS A 79 17.66 5.59 22.13
CA HIS A 79 16.82 4.45 22.46
C HIS A 79 17.21 3.24 21.59
N ARG A 80 17.09 2.01 22.12
CA ARG A 80 17.36 0.79 21.34
C ARG A 80 16.28 0.48 20.31
N ARG A 81 15.03 0.86 20.62
CA ARG A 81 13.85 0.57 19.80
C ARG A 81 13.03 1.83 19.64
N GLU A 82 12.26 1.87 18.57
CA GLU A 82 11.36 2.98 18.29
C GLU A 82 9.97 2.51 17.87
N ILE A 83 9.01 3.37 18.15
CA ILE A 83 7.65 3.27 17.62
C ILE A 83 7.61 4.09 16.35
N TYR A 84 7.21 3.44 15.26
CA TYR A 84 7.02 4.06 13.97
C TYR A 84 5.54 4.15 13.64
N LEU A 85 4.99 5.36 13.58
CA LEU A 85 3.60 5.60 13.18
C LEU A 85 3.46 5.48 11.66
N LEU A 86 2.66 4.52 11.19
CA LEU A 86 2.44 4.26 9.76
C LEU A 86 1.21 4.97 9.21
N ALA A 87 0.11 5.01 9.96
CA ALA A 87 -1.12 5.65 9.51
C ALA A 87 -2.07 5.94 10.69
N VAL A 88 -2.93 6.94 10.51
CA VAL A 88 -4.08 7.24 11.37
C VAL A 88 -5.32 7.30 10.49
N GLY A 89 -6.44 6.77 10.95
CA GLY A 89 -7.68 6.90 10.18
C GLY A 89 -8.88 6.26 10.83
N GLU A 90 -10.03 6.49 10.21
CA GLU A 90 -11.29 5.93 10.67
C GLU A 90 -11.34 4.40 10.53
N ARG A 91 -12.19 3.81 11.39
CA ARG A 91 -12.64 2.42 11.29
C ARG A 91 -13.33 2.18 9.97
N GLN A 92 -14.19 3.13 9.60
CA GLN A 92 -14.99 3.06 8.40
C GLN A 92 -14.04 2.90 7.22
N ASP A 93 -14.38 1.97 6.34
CA ASP A 93 -13.58 1.60 5.19
C ASP A 93 -12.18 1.06 5.51
N HIS A 94 -11.84 0.74 6.75
CA HIS A 94 -10.50 0.27 7.10
C HIS A 94 -9.37 1.25 6.67
N ALA A 95 -9.64 2.56 6.69
CA ALA A 95 -8.76 3.58 6.13
C ALA A 95 -7.33 3.48 6.68
N ALA A 96 -7.18 3.37 8.01
CA ALA A 96 -5.88 3.25 8.66
C ALA A 96 -5.08 2.02 8.17
N TYR A 97 -5.74 0.88 7.95
CA TYR A 97 -5.07 -0.34 7.50
C TYR A 97 -4.65 -0.27 6.04
N ARG A 98 -5.52 0.26 5.16
CA ARG A 98 -5.18 0.41 3.74
C ARG A 98 -4.02 1.37 3.53
N LEU A 99 -4.04 2.52 4.20
CA LEU A 99 -2.94 3.49 4.13
C LEU A 99 -1.64 2.88 4.66
N ALA A 100 -1.70 2.18 5.80
CA ALA A 100 -0.53 1.50 6.35
C ALA A 100 0.01 0.41 5.40
N ALA A 101 -0.85 -0.40 4.79
CA ALA A 101 -0.44 -1.45 3.88
C ALA A 101 0.26 -0.87 2.63
N LEU A 102 -0.34 0.17 2.04
CA LEU A 102 0.21 0.87 0.89
C LEU A 102 1.59 1.48 1.21
N ARG A 103 1.73 2.15 2.35
CA ARG A 103 2.99 2.77 2.78
C ARG A 103 4.05 1.72 3.07
N LEU A 104 3.68 0.63 3.74
CA LEU A 104 4.59 -0.46 4.06
C LEU A 104 5.06 -1.19 2.80
N GLU A 105 4.21 -1.38 1.80
CA GLU A 105 4.59 -1.94 0.50
C GLU A 105 5.59 -1.04 -0.26
N ARG A 106 5.37 0.29 -0.22
CA ARG A 106 6.30 1.27 -0.79
C ARG A 106 7.66 1.23 -0.10
N GLU A 107 7.69 1.19 1.23
CA GLU A 107 8.94 1.08 2.01
C GLU A 107 9.69 -0.22 1.70
N ARG A 108 8.98 -1.35 1.61
CA ARG A 108 9.56 -2.65 1.24
C ARG A 108 10.15 -2.63 -0.16
N THR A 109 9.46 -2.01 -1.12
CA THR A 109 9.95 -1.86 -2.50
C THR A 109 11.17 -0.94 -2.58
N ALA A 110 11.17 0.15 -1.80
CA ALA A 110 12.27 1.11 -1.73
C ALA A 110 13.52 0.57 -1.02
N THR A 111 13.37 -0.45 -0.17
CA THR A 111 14.48 -1.11 0.54
C THR A 111 14.93 -2.41 -0.12
N ALA A 112 14.17 -2.95 -1.09
CA ALA A 112 14.53 -4.16 -1.82
C ALA A 112 15.94 -4.05 -2.44
N PRO A 113 16.77 -5.10 -2.39
CA PRO A 113 18.11 -5.09 -2.96
C PRO A 113 18.07 -4.82 -4.48
N ALA A 114 19.14 -4.23 -5.00
CA ALA A 114 19.18 -3.68 -6.37
C ALA A 114 18.79 -4.70 -7.47
N HIS A 115 19.08 -5.98 -7.27
CA HIS A 115 18.69 -7.05 -8.20
C HIS A 115 17.17 -7.28 -8.24
N GLN A 116 16.49 -7.18 -7.09
CA GLN A 116 15.02 -7.26 -7.02
C GLN A 116 14.36 -6.01 -7.61
N ARG A 117 14.93 -4.82 -7.38
CA ARG A 117 14.47 -3.59 -8.06
C ARG A 117 14.59 -3.69 -9.58
N ARG A 118 15.71 -4.20 -10.11
CA ARG A 118 15.89 -4.42 -11.56
C ARG A 118 14.87 -5.42 -12.12
N ALA A 119 14.60 -6.51 -11.41
CA ALA A 119 13.59 -7.49 -11.82
C ALA A 119 12.16 -6.92 -11.79
N GLN A 120 11.82 -6.09 -10.79
CA GLN A 120 10.52 -5.43 -10.69
C GLN A 120 10.33 -4.37 -11.79
N VAL A 121 11.38 -3.60 -12.10
CA VAL A 121 11.40 -2.67 -13.24
C VAL A 121 11.23 -3.43 -14.56
N ALA A 122 11.94 -4.54 -14.77
CA ALA A 122 11.78 -5.36 -15.96
C ALA A 122 10.35 -5.91 -16.12
N ARG A 123 9.73 -6.40 -15.02
CA ARG A 123 8.33 -6.87 -15.04
C ARG A 123 7.32 -5.75 -15.31
N SER A 124 7.54 -4.56 -14.76
CA SER A 124 6.69 -3.39 -15.05
C SER A 124 6.83 -2.88 -16.50
N ARG A 125 7.95 -3.20 -17.14
CA ARG A 125 8.26 -2.87 -18.54
C ARG A 125 7.93 -3.97 -19.53
N SER A 126 7.29 -5.06 -19.12
CA SER A 126 6.79 -6.08 -20.05
C SER A 126 5.36 -5.71 -20.50
N PRO A 127 5.19 -5.00 -21.64
CA PRO A 127 3.92 -5.06 -22.33
C PRO A 127 3.70 -6.52 -22.72
N ARG A 128 2.55 -7.07 -22.32
CA ARG A 128 2.04 -8.30 -22.91
C ARG A 128 1.93 -8.07 -24.42
N ASN A 129 2.85 -8.63 -25.20
CA ASN A 129 2.65 -8.82 -26.64
C ASN A 129 1.58 -9.90 -26.83
N GLY A 130 0.33 -9.51 -26.61
CA GLY A 130 -0.84 -10.19 -27.14
C GLY A 130 -1.40 -9.34 -28.28
N VAL A 131 -0.88 -9.52 -29.50
CA VAL A 131 -1.58 -9.21 -30.76
C VAL A 131 -1.09 -10.17 -31.86
N GLN A 132 -1.73 -11.33 -31.98
CA GLN A 132 -2.20 -11.82 -33.28
C GLN A 132 -3.57 -11.14 -33.52
N PRO A 133 -4.13 -10.97 -34.74
CA PRO A 133 -3.74 -11.48 -36.06
C PRO A 133 -3.83 -10.43 -37.22
N SER A 134 -3.24 -10.69 -38.39
CA SER A 134 -3.84 -10.26 -39.68
C SER A 134 -3.11 -10.84 -40.91
N ARG A 135 -3.83 -11.76 -41.55
CA ARG A 135 -3.85 -12.14 -42.97
C ARG A 135 -3.24 -11.12 -43.96
N PRO A 136 -2.36 -11.51 -44.89
CA PRO A 136 -2.10 -10.73 -46.09
C PRO A 136 -3.11 -11.09 -47.19
N THR A 137 -3.73 -10.05 -47.75
CA THR A 137 -4.59 -10.07 -48.94
C THR A 137 -3.87 -9.35 -50.08
N ALA A 138 -4.26 -9.72 -51.31
CA ALA A 138 -3.96 -9.14 -52.63
C ALA A 138 -2.68 -9.66 -53.32
N ALA A 139 -2.62 -9.94 -54.62
CA ALA A 139 -3.57 -10.07 -55.75
C ALA A 139 -2.71 -10.49 -56.99
N VAL A 140 -3.31 -10.54 -58.20
CA VAL A 140 -2.73 -10.75 -59.57
C VAL A 140 -2.92 -12.21 -60.05
N GLU A 141 -3.60 -12.58 -61.15
CA GLU A 141 -4.33 -11.91 -62.26
C GLU A 141 -4.99 -13.03 -63.16
N PRO A 142 -5.44 -12.83 -64.43
CA PRO A 142 -6.84 -13.04 -64.85
C PRO A 142 -7.05 -14.18 -65.89
N ALA A 143 -8.26 -14.16 -66.51
CA ALA A 143 -8.76 -14.96 -67.65
C ALA A 143 -9.38 -16.33 -67.28
N SER A 144 -10.54 -16.77 -67.79
CA SER A 144 -11.39 -16.31 -68.90
C SER A 144 -12.66 -17.18 -68.94
N THR A 145 -13.80 -16.58 -69.38
CA THR A 145 -14.95 -17.21 -70.10
C THR A 145 -15.70 -18.39 -69.42
N SER A 146 -17.00 -18.65 -69.56
CA SER A 146 -18.16 -18.11 -70.30
C SER A 146 -19.37 -18.97 -69.90
N ALA A 147 -20.58 -18.36 -69.87
CA ALA A 147 -21.91 -18.98 -70.03
C ALA A 147 -22.39 -19.98 -68.93
N ALA A 148 -23.67 -20.16 -68.58
CA ALA A 148 -24.95 -19.74 -69.15
C ALA A 148 -26.06 -19.78 -68.06
N ARG A 149 -27.13 -18.99 -68.28
CA ARG A 149 -28.58 -19.21 -67.99
C ARG A 149 -28.96 -20.25 -66.89
N SER A 150 -29.87 -19.95 -65.96
CA SER A 150 -31.34 -19.94 -66.17
C SER A 150 -32.07 -19.55 -64.86
N ARG A 151 -32.87 -18.48 -64.83
CA ARG A 151 -34.36 -18.44 -64.68
C ARG A 151 -35.01 -19.25 -63.53
N ARG A 152 -35.75 -18.51 -62.67
CA ARG A 152 -37.10 -18.75 -62.02
C ARG A 152 -37.30 -20.10 -61.30
N ALA A 153 -38.09 -20.28 -60.25
CA ALA A 153 -39.12 -19.60 -59.44
C ALA A 153 -39.08 -20.32 -58.05
N ARG A 154 -39.80 -20.05 -56.97
CA ARG A 154 -41.03 -19.36 -56.62
C ARG A 154 -40.98 -19.20 -55.09
#